data_AF-A0A0F8YZK5-F1
#
_entry.id   AF-A0A0F8YZK5-F1
#
_cell.length_a   1.000
_cell.length_b   1.000
_cell.length_c   1.000
_cell.angle_alpha   90.00
_cell.angle_beta   90.00
_cell.angle_gamma   90.00
#
_symmetry.space_group_name_H-M   'P 1'
#
loop_
_entity.id
_entity.type
_entity.pdbx_description
1 polymer ?
#
loop_
_entity_poly.entity_id
_entity_poly.type
_entity_poly.pdbx_seq_one_letter_code
_entity_poly.pdbx_strand_id
1 'polypeptide(L)'
;ALGYGPKDPRGTRLISKYSKLHLKTATPEIPPEALAEFVEYCKDDVRREQAIGDELGDLPERELAIVQLYLRVNLRGLHLDKEGIDAATDIVAQRSKTLTAEFRELTGLNPTQGKKLLVWFEEQGLPLENMQAPYLEELMDDGELPSGPTRRALEIRLAINKASTKKLDAMSRQRGAGGRARFQTRYHGAVTGRETGSGFQPLNLNRGFDGMDPAQLTRDISYRDAAYLDALYGDATAAVAAAARYWIQAQPGNKILAGDYVSVEAVILACLAGEQWKIDAFRAGVKIYEFMADKIYQLPFGTVTKKTHPQERQDGKTGELAFGYQGALGAWLKFDSSGRHSDERIIEICKAWRAEHPNIVRFWYNLQEAAIAAVTYPGAIYHANAIGFEIQDEWLSMILP
;
A
#
# COMPACT_ATOMS: atom_id res chain seq x y z
N ALA A 1 -22.98 5.40 25.86
CA ALA A 1 -22.42 6.74 26.06
C ALA A 1 -23.46 7.83 25.77
N LEU A 2 -23.79 8.12 24.50
CA LEU A 2 -24.52 9.36 24.14
C LEU A 2 -26.08 9.30 24.16
N GLY A 3 -26.70 8.23 24.68
CA GLY A 3 -28.16 8.13 24.77
C GLY A 3 -28.94 7.93 23.46
N TYR A 4 -28.26 7.81 22.31
CA TYR A 4 -28.90 7.50 21.03
C TYR A 4 -29.12 5.99 20.83
N GLY A 5 -30.26 5.62 20.26
CA GLY A 5 -30.54 4.26 19.80
C GLY A 5 -29.70 3.85 18.57
N PRO A 6 -29.85 2.60 18.08
CA PRO A 6 -29.11 2.13 16.90
C PRO A 6 -29.39 2.99 15.66
N LYS A 7 -28.46 2.96 14.69
CA LYS A 7 -28.62 3.67 13.42
C LYS A 7 -29.85 3.15 12.68
N ASP A 8 -30.68 4.07 12.19
CA ASP A 8 -31.89 3.71 11.46
C ASP A 8 -31.55 2.99 10.13
N PRO A 9 -31.94 1.72 9.95
CA PRO A 9 -31.67 0.98 8.72
C PRO A 9 -32.33 1.59 7.48
N ARG A 10 -33.38 2.41 7.65
CA ARG A 10 -34.06 3.11 6.54
C ARG A 10 -33.13 4.10 5.83
N GLY A 11 -32.20 4.72 6.56
CA GLY A 11 -31.22 5.67 6.01
C GLY A 11 -30.38 5.08 4.88
N THR A 12 -29.90 3.84 5.05
CA THR A 12 -29.12 3.14 4.02
C THR A 12 -29.91 2.97 2.73
N ARG A 13 -31.21 2.67 2.83
CA ARG A 13 -32.11 2.52 1.69
C ARG A 13 -32.31 3.85 0.97
N LEU A 14 -32.59 4.92 1.72
CA LEU A 14 -32.82 6.26 1.17
C LEU A 14 -31.55 6.80 0.47
N ILE A 15 -30.39 6.70 1.12
CA ILE A 15 -29.09 7.11 0.54
C ILE A 15 -28.78 6.32 -0.74
N SER A 16 -28.98 5.00 -0.71
CA SER A 16 -28.69 4.16 -1.89
C SER A 16 -29.64 4.46 -3.05
N LYS A 17 -30.91 4.75 -2.77
CA LYS A 17 -31.92 5.05 -3.79
C LYS A 17 -31.80 6.47 -4.37
N TYR A 18 -31.45 7.47 -3.56
CA TYR A 18 -31.55 8.87 -3.97
C TYR A 18 -30.21 9.61 -4.08
N SER A 19 -29.12 9.10 -3.48
CA SER A 19 -27.80 9.77 -3.51
C SER A 19 -26.76 9.00 -4.33
N LYS A 20 -26.89 7.68 -4.47
CA LYS A 20 -25.93 6.83 -5.20
C LYS A 20 -26.39 6.57 -6.64
N LEU A 21 -26.52 7.62 -7.45
CA LEU A 21 -27.07 7.57 -8.82
C LEU A 21 -26.33 6.65 -9.82
N HIS A 22 -25.15 6.13 -9.45
CA HIS A 22 -24.45 5.11 -10.23
C HIS A 22 -24.98 3.68 -10.02
N LEU A 23 -25.85 3.47 -9.02
CA LEU A 23 -26.50 2.18 -8.78
C LEU A 23 -27.72 2.03 -9.69
N LYS A 24 -27.95 0.82 -10.20
CA LYS A 24 -29.11 0.50 -11.05
C LYS A 24 -30.47 0.78 -10.38
N THR A 25 -30.51 0.74 -9.05
CA THR A 25 -31.71 0.94 -8.24
C THR A 25 -31.96 2.39 -7.83
N ALA A 26 -31.07 3.31 -8.21
CA ALA A 26 -31.18 4.71 -7.85
C ALA A 26 -32.07 5.48 -8.82
N THR A 27 -32.72 6.53 -8.33
CA THR A 27 -33.57 7.44 -9.12
C THR A 27 -33.29 8.89 -8.72
N PRO A 28 -33.24 9.83 -9.69
CA PRO A 28 -33.10 11.26 -9.39
C PRO A 28 -34.41 11.88 -8.88
N GLU A 29 -35.55 11.26 -9.16
CA GLU A 29 -36.86 11.73 -8.70
C GLU A 29 -37.16 11.20 -7.31
N ILE A 30 -37.39 12.12 -6.37
CA ILE A 30 -37.73 11.81 -4.98
C ILE A 30 -39.20 12.17 -4.75
N PRO A 31 -40.09 11.17 -4.58
CA PRO A 31 -41.48 11.43 -4.23
C PRO A 31 -41.61 12.26 -2.94
N PRO A 32 -42.63 13.10 -2.78
CA PRO A 32 -42.78 13.98 -1.62
C PRO A 32 -42.72 13.24 -0.26
N GLU A 33 -43.31 12.05 -0.17
CA GLU A 33 -43.30 11.24 1.05
C GLU A 33 -41.91 10.70 1.37
N ALA A 34 -41.15 10.28 0.35
CA ALA A 34 -39.79 9.81 0.51
C ALA A 34 -38.84 10.97 0.81
N LEU A 35 -39.10 12.17 0.27
CA LEU A 35 -38.35 13.38 0.59
C LEU A 35 -38.58 13.77 2.07
N ALA A 36 -39.82 13.73 2.55
CA ALA A 36 -40.13 13.99 3.95
C ALA A 36 -39.43 12.99 4.88
N GLU A 37 -39.48 11.68 4.55
CA GLU A 37 -38.73 10.64 5.29
C GLU A 37 -37.22 10.91 5.28
N PHE A 38 -36.67 11.31 4.13
CA PHE A 38 -35.24 11.56 3.99
C PHE A 38 -34.78 12.80 4.75
N VAL A 39 -35.58 13.87 4.76
CA VAL A 39 -35.31 15.08 5.56
C VAL A 39 -35.32 14.76 7.06
N GLU A 40 -36.30 14.00 7.55
CA GLU A 40 -36.33 13.61 8.97
C GLU A 40 -35.15 12.72 9.35
N TYR A 41 -34.75 11.80 8.47
CA TYR A 41 -33.53 11.01 8.66
C TYR A 41 -32.28 11.92 8.75
N CYS A 42 -32.12 12.87 7.83
CA CYS A 42 -30.98 13.79 7.84
C CYS A 42 -30.96 14.68 9.09
N LYS A 43 -32.12 15.12 9.59
CA LYS A 43 -32.20 15.86 10.86
C LYS A 43 -31.72 15.02 12.05
N ASP A 44 -32.09 13.73 12.10
CA ASP A 44 -31.60 12.82 13.14
C ASP A 44 -30.08 12.60 13.04
N ASP A 45 -29.55 12.42 11.82
CA ASP A 45 -28.10 12.28 11.57
C ASP A 45 -27.34 13.53 12.06
N VAL A 46 -27.82 14.73 11.73
CA VAL A 46 -27.20 16.00 12.19
C VAL A 46 -27.21 16.12 13.71
N ARG A 47 -28.31 15.77 14.39
CA ARG A 47 -28.37 15.80 15.87
C ARG A 47 -27.38 14.83 16.49
N ARG A 48 -27.25 13.62 15.93
CA ARG A 48 -26.29 12.60 16.38
C ARG A 48 -24.85 13.05 16.15
N GLU A 49 -24.53 13.58 14.97
CA GLU A 49 -23.20 14.11 14.65
C GLU A 49 -22.84 15.29 15.56
N GLN A 50 -23.78 16.19 15.83
CA GLN A 50 -23.57 17.29 16.78
C GLN A 50 -23.26 16.77 18.19
N ALA A 51 -24.04 15.79 18.70
CA ALA A 51 -23.78 15.24 20.03
C ALA A 51 -22.45 14.48 20.12
N ILE A 52 -22.01 13.84 19.04
CA ILE A 52 -20.65 13.27 18.96
C ILE A 52 -19.61 14.38 18.99
N GLY A 53 -19.83 15.48 18.27
CA GLY A 53 -18.94 16.65 18.28
C GLY A 53 -18.86 17.32 19.64
N ASP A 54 -19.99 17.49 20.33
CA ASP A 54 -20.07 18.08 21.67
C ASP A 54 -19.33 17.23 22.71
N GLU A 55 -19.39 15.90 22.58
CA GLU A 55 -18.66 14.96 23.46
C GLU A 55 -17.15 14.95 23.17
N LEU A 56 -16.76 14.83 21.90
CA LEU A 56 -15.34 14.72 21.52
C LEU A 56 -14.60 16.06 21.59
N GLY A 57 -15.32 17.17 21.50
CA GLY A 57 -14.77 18.52 21.38
C GLY A 57 -14.16 18.81 20.01
N ASP A 58 -13.64 20.03 19.88
CA ASP A 58 -12.95 20.47 18.67
C ASP A 58 -11.58 19.79 18.53
N LEU A 59 -11.13 19.63 17.28
CA LEU A 59 -9.76 19.19 17.01
C LEU A 59 -8.75 20.19 17.60
N PRO A 60 -7.70 19.72 18.28
CA PRO A 60 -6.61 20.59 18.74
C PRO A 60 -6.05 21.43 17.60
N GLU A 61 -5.65 22.67 17.87
CA GLU A 61 -5.21 23.63 16.84
C GLU A 61 -4.12 23.08 15.91
N ARG A 62 -3.14 22.37 16.48
CA ARG A 62 -2.07 21.68 15.73
C ARG A 62 -2.64 20.65 14.76
N GLU A 63 -3.60 19.85 15.21
CA GLU A 63 -4.21 18.77 14.44
C GLU A 63 -5.13 19.33 13.35
N LEU A 64 -5.91 20.37 13.68
CA LEU A 64 -6.76 21.07 12.72
C LEU A 64 -5.95 21.65 11.56
N ALA A 65 -4.79 22.26 11.84
CA ALA A 65 -3.91 22.80 10.80
C ALA A 65 -3.40 21.70 9.84
N ILE A 66 -3.10 20.52 10.37
CA ILE A 66 -2.69 19.34 9.59
C ILE A 66 -3.85 18.84 8.73
N VAL A 67 -5.04 18.65 9.31
CA VAL A 67 -6.24 18.23 8.56
C VAL A 67 -6.57 19.19 7.43
N GLN A 68 -6.50 20.50 7.67
CA GLN A 68 -6.73 21.53 6.66
C GLN A 68 -5.67 21.51 5.54
N LEU A 69 -4.40 21.26 5.86
CA LEU A 69 -3.36 21.04 4.85
C LEU A 69 -3.70 19.83 3.97
N TYR A 70 -4.11 18.72 4.57
CA TYR A 70 -4.50 17.52 3.84
C TYR A 70 -5.72 17.72 2.94
N LEU A 71 -6.72 18.44 3.42
CA LEU A 71 -7.88 18.84 2.60
C LEU A 71 -7.43 19.68 1.40
N ARG A 72 -6.53 20.66 1.59
CA ARG A 72 -5.97 21.45 0.47
C ARG A 72 -5.22 20.59 -0.53
N VAL A 73 -4.40 19.64 -0.07
CA VAL A 73 -3.68 18.69 -0.94
C VAL A 73 -4.67 17.85 -1.76
N ASN A 74 -5.69 17.29 -1.11
CA ASN A 74 -6.69 16.45 -1.76
C ASN A 74 -7.59 17.22 -2.73
N LEU A 75 -8.00 18.45 -2.39
CA LEU A 75 -8.78 19.34 -3.25
C LEU A 75 -7.98 19.79 -4.48
N ARG A 76 -6.67 20.05 -4.31
CA ARG A 76 -5.76 20.35 -5.41
C ARG A 76 -5.64 19.16 -6.35
N GLY A 77 -5.44 17.96 -5.84
CA GLY A 77 -5.36 16.72 -6.63
C GLY A 77 -4.15 16.64 -7.57
N LEU A 78 -4.02 15.46 -8.17
CA LEU A 78 -2.91 15.08 -9.07
C LEU A 78 -3.34 15.26 -10.52
N HIS A 79 -2.54 15.98 -11.32
CA HIS A 79 -2.81 16.09 -12.75
C HIS A 79 -2.40 14.79 -13.46
N LEU A 80 -3.29 14.28 -14.31
CA LEU A 80 -3.13 12.99 -14.97
C LEU A 80 -3.01 13.16 -16.48
N ASP A 81 -2.03 12.46 -17.06
CA ASP A 81 -1.80 12.39 -18.50
C ASP A 81 -2.87 11.52 -19.17
N LYS A 82 -3.85 12.17 -19.81
CA LYS A 82 -4.93 11.48 -20.51
C LYS A 82 -4.40 10.56 -21.62
N GLU A 83 -3.50 11.07 -22.46
CA GLU A 83 -3.06 10.35 -23.65
C GLU A 83 -2.22 9.14 -23.28
N GLY A 84 -1.34 9.28 -22.28
CA GLY A 84 -0.59 8.17 -21.72
C GLY A 84 -1.49 7.10 -21.09
N ILE A 85 -2.51 7.49 -20.33
CA ILE A 85 -3.49 6.56 -19.74
C ILE A 85 -4.28 5.82 -20.82
N ASP A 86 -4.75 6.53 -21.85
CA ASP A 86 -5.52 5.93 -22.93
C ASP A 86 -4.65 4.93 -23.73
N ALA A 87 -3.42 5.32 -24.08
CA ALA A 87 -2.49 4.46 -24.79
C ALA A 87 -2.17 3.18 -24.00
N ALA A 88 -1.91 3.33 -22.70
CA ALA A 88 -1.70 2.21 -21.78
C ALA A 88 -2.95 1.29 -21.70
N THR A 89 -4.14 1.88 -21.69
CA THR A 89 -5.42 1.15 -21.65
C THR A 89 -5.61 0.32 -22.91
N ASP A 90 -5.30 0.88 -24.09
CA ASP A 90 -5.40 0.19 -25.38
C ASP A 90 -4.48 -1.03 -25.46
N ILE A 91 -3.24 -0.89 -24.97
CA ILE A 91 -2.27 -1.99 -24.94
C ILE A 91 -2.78 -3.14 -24.07
N VAL A 92 -3.29 -2.83 -22.88
CA VAL A 92 -3.81 -3.86 -21.97
C VAL A 92 -5.07 -4.52 -22.54
N ALA A 93 -5.92 -3.76 -23.25
CA ALA A 93 -7.09 -4.31 -23.94
C ALA A 93 -6.68 -5.26 -25.09
N GLN A 94 -5.66 -4.91 -25.88
CA GLN A 94 -5.10 -5.77 -26.92
C GLN A 94 -4.58 -7.09 -26.34
N ARG A 95 -3.73 -7.02 -25.29
CA ARG A 95 -3.20 -8.22 -24.61
C ARG A 95 -4.32 -9.07 -24.03
N SER A 96 -5.27 -8.45 -23.34
CA SER A 96 -6.42 -9.15 -22.75
C SER A 96 -7.23 -9.89 -23.81
N LYS A 97 -7.45 -9.27 -24.98
CA LYS A 97 -8.14 -9.90 -26.11
C LYS A 97 -7.37 -11.10 -26.65
N THR A 98 -6.06 -10.94 -26.92
CA THR A 98 -5.20 -12.02 -27.44
C THR A 98 -5.14 -13.20 -26.46
N LEU A 99 -4.85 -12.92 -25.19
CA LEU A 99 -4.77 -13.95 -24.14
C LEU A 99 -6.11 -14.65 -23.91
N THR A 100 -7.23 -13.92 -23.98
CA THR A 100 -8.56 -14.53 -23.86
C THR A 100 -8.88 -15.45 -25.04
N ALA A 101 -8.45 -15.11 -26.26
CA ALA A 101 -8.63 -15.95 -27.43
C ALA A 101 -7.81 -17.25 -27.30
N GLU A 102 -6.52 -17.12 -26.99
CA GLU A 102 -5.63 -18.26 -26.75
C GLU A 102 -6.16 -19.17 -25.62
N PHE A 103 -6.59 -18.59 -24.51
CA PHE A 103 -7.15 -19.34 -23.40
C PHE A 103 -8.42 -20.13 -23.78
N ARG A 104 -9.28 -19.55 -24.63
CA ARG A 104 -10.46 -20.25 -25.15
C ARG A 104 -10.09 -21.40 -26.08
N GLU A 105 -9.05 -21.24 -26.90
CA GLU A 105 -8.56 -22.31 -27.77
C GLU A 105 -8.00 -23.49 -26.96
N LEU A 106 -7.32 -23.20 -25.84
CA LEU A 106 -6.76 -24.23 -24.96
C LEU A 106 -7.82 -24.95 -24.11
N THR A 107 -8.81 -24.20 -23.59
CA THR A 107 -9.70 -24.71 -22.53
C THR A 107 -11.16 -24.88 -22.96
N GLY A 108 -11.57 -24.28 -24.08
CA GLY A 108 -12.98 -24.11 -24.45
C GLY A 108 -13.77 -23.17 -23.53
N LEU A 109 -13.10 -22.52 -22.56
CA LEU A 109 -13.72 -21.73 -21.50
C LEU A 109 -13.20 -20.28 -21.51
N ASN A 110 -13.93 -19.41 -20.82
CA ASN A 110 -13.47 -18.06 -20.53
C ASN A 110 -12.65 -18.02 -19.24
N PRO A 111 -11.62 -17.17 -19.16
CA PRO A 111 -10.84 -16.97 -17.93
C PRO A 111 -11.69 -16.60 -16.70
N THR A 112 -12.84 -15.98 -16.91
CA THR A 112 -13.77 -15.56 -15.84
C THR A 112 -14.63 -16.69 -15.27
N GLN A 113 -14.67 -17.87 -15.90
CA GLN A 113 -15.51 -19.00 -15.50
C GLN A 113 -14.87 -19.87 -14.42
N GLY A 114 -14.43 -19.27 -13.31
CA GLY A 114 -13.59 -19.90 -12.27
C GLY A 114 -14.05 -21.29 -11.82
N LYS A 115 -15.34 -21.50 -11.56
CA LYS A 115 -15.86 -22.83 -11.15
C LYS A 115 -15.69 -23.90 -12.22
N LYS A 116 -15.90 -23.55 -13.50
CA LYS A 116 -15.70 -24.48 -14.62
C LYS A 116 -14.22 -24.75 -14.86
N LEU A 117 -13.38 -23.76 -14.60
CA LEU A 117 -11.93 -23.91 -14.72
C LEU A 117 -11.36 -24.86 -13.68
N LEU A 118 -11.83 -24.85 -12.44
CA LEU A 118 -11.41 -25.81 -11.42
C LEU A 118 -11.64 -27.26 -11.90
N VAL A 119 -12.81 -27.54 -12.47
CA VAL A 119 -13.14 -28.85 -13.05
C VAL A 119 -12.21 -29.17 -14.23
N TRP A 120 -11.98 -28.22 -15.14
CA TRP A 120 -11.10 -28.43 -16.28
C TRP A 120 -9.66 -28.75 -15.84
N PHE A 121 -9.11 -28.01 -14.87
CA PHE A 121 -7.77 -28.25 -14.35
C PHE A 121 -7.65 -29.62 -13.65
N GLU A 122 -8.68 -30.03 -12.90
CA GLU A 122 -8.77 -31.37 -12.31
C GLU A 122 -8.77 -32.47 -13.39
N GLU A 123 -9.55 -32.29 -14.47
CA GLU A 123 -9.56 -33.21 -15.62
C GLU A 123 -8.20 -33.28 -16.35
N GLN A 124 -7.43 -32.19 -16.33
CA GLN A 124 -6.05 -32.16 -16.86
C GLN A 124 -4.99 -32.69 -15.87
N GLY A 125 -5.40 -33.26 -14.73
CA GLY A 125 -4.51 -33.83 -13.72
C GLY A 125 -3.87 -32.80 -12.77
N LEU A 126 -4.40 -31.57 -12.71
CA LEU A 126 -3.96 -30.51 -11.80
C LEU A 126 -5.12 -30.06 -10.91
N PRO A 127 -5.43 -30.77 -9.82
CA PRO A 127 -6.46 -30.32 -8.88
C PRO A 127 -6.04 -29.02 -8.21
N LEU A 128 -6.86 -27.98 -8.34
CA LEU A 128 -6.62 -26.66 -7.75
C LEU A 128 -7.59 -26.40 -6.60
N GLU A 129 -7.11 -25.88 -5.49
CA GLU A 129 -7.97 -25.49 -4.36
C GLU A 129 -8.79 -24.25 -4.69
N ASN A 130 -8.18 -23.29 -5.37
CA ASN A 130 -8.82 -22.05 -5.77
C ASN A 130 -8.12 -21.42 -7.00
N MET A 131 -8.70 -20.33 -7.50
CA MET A 131 -8.19 -19.60 -8.68
C MET A 131 -7.62 -18.22 -8.31
N GLN A 132 -7.19 -18.02 -7.07
CA GLN A 132 -6.65 -16.75 -6.58
C GLN A 132 -5.19 -16.61 -6.99
N ALA A 133 -4.78 -15.39 -7.38
CA ALA A 133 -3.44 -15.15 -7.88
C ALA A 133 -2.31 -15.60 -6.92
N PRO A 134 -2.36 -15.33 -5.59
CA PRO A 134 -1.27 -15.77 -4.70
C PRO A 134 -1.06 -17.28 -4.68
N TYR A 135 -2.16 -18.05 -4.64
CA TYR A 135 -2.11 -19.51 -4.67
C TYR A 135 -1.55 -20.04 -6.00
N LEU A 136 -1.97 -19.44 -7.12
CA LEU A 136 -1.48 -19.83 -8.44
C LEU A 136 -0.02 -19.42 -8.68
N GLU A 137 0.44 -18.32 -8.08
CA GLU A 137 1.84 -17.87 -8.12
C GLU A 137 2.73 -18.84 -7.32
N GLU A 138 2.35 -19.18 -6.09
CA GLU A 138 3.04 -20.19 -5.26
C GLU A 138 3.13 -21.55 -5.98
N LEU A 139 2.03 -21.99 -6.60
CA LEU A 139 2.01 -23.22 -7.37
C LEU A 139 2.93 -23.18 -8.60
N MET A 140 3.13 -22.02 -9.23
CA MET A 140 4.05 -21.86 -10.37
C MET A 140 5.52 -21.90 -9.95
N ASP A 141 5.82 -21.48 -8.72
CA ASP A 141 7.18 -21.42 -8.20
C ASP A 141 7.61 -22.77 -7.59
N ASP A 142 6.72 -23.43 -6.85
CA ASP A 142 7.05 -24.62 -6.05
C ASP A 142 6.46 -25.95 -6.59
N GLY A 143 5.55 -25.89 -7.57
CA GLY A 143 4.80 -27.05 -8.04
C GLY A 143 5.45 -27.82 -9.20
N GLU A 144 5.40 -29.16 -9.15
CA GLU A 144 5.56 -30.00 -10.34
C GLU A 144 4.32 -29.83 -11.25
N LEU A 145 4.36 -28.81 -12.11
CA LEU A 145 3.26 -28.49 -13.00
C LEU A 145 3.27 -29.35 -14.27
N PRO A 146 2.11 -29.88 -14.71
CA PRO A 146 1.97 -30.52 -16.01
C PRO A 146 2.40 -29.58 -17.13
N SER A 147 3.33 -30.03 -17.98
CA SER A 147 3.77 -29.24 -19.15
C SER A 147 2.66 -29.12 -20.20
N GLY A 148 2.80 -28.14 -21.10
CA GLY A 148 1.87 -27.98 -22.23
C GLY A 148 0.63 -27.13 -21.91
N PRO A 149 -0.55 -27.47 -22.45
CA PRO A 149 -1.77 -26.63 -22.40
C PRO A 149 -2.19 -26.21 -21.00
N THR A 150 -2.03 -27.09 -20.00
CA THR A 150 -2.42 -26.84 -18.61
C THR A 150 -1.60 -25.73 -17.97
N ARG A 151 -0.26 -25.83 -18.04
CA ARG A 151 0.63 -24.76 -17.58
C ARG A 151 0.36 -23.46 -18.32
N ARG A 152 0.20 -23.51 -19.65
CA ARG A 152 -0.08 -22.30 -20.44
C ARG A 152 -1.39 -21.63 -20.05
N ALA A 153 -2.44 -22.40 -19.81
CA ALA A 153 -3.71 -21.86 -19.32
C ALA A 153 -3.53 -21.17 -17.95
N LEU A 154 -2.72 -21.74 -17.06
CA LEU A 154 -2.43 -21.17 -15.74
C LEU A 154 -1.63 -19.85 -15.85
N GLU A 155 -0.61 -19.80 -16.71
CA GLU A 155 0.16 -18.59 -17.03
C GLU A 155 -0.75 -17.46 -17.58
N ILE A 156 -1.62 -17.80 -18.54
CA ILE A 156 -2.56 -16.83 -19.11
C ILE A 156 -3.53 -16.34 -18.03
N ARG A 157 -4.01 -17.23 -17.16
CA ARG A 157 -4.91 -16.88 -16.07
C ARG A 157 -4.27 -15.88 -15.11
N LEU A 158 -3.00 -16.10 -14.75
CA LEU A 158 -2.21 -15.17 -13.95
C LEU A 158 -2.03 -13.82 -14.67
N ALA A 159 -1.66 -13.84 -15.95
CA ALA A 159 -1.46 -12.63 -16.75
C ALA A 159 -2.73 -11.76 -16.84
N ILE A 160 -3.90 -12.37 -17.04
CA ILE A 160 -5.19 -11.67 -17.10
C ILE A 160 -5.61 -11.10 -15.73
N ASN A 161 -5.24 -11.77 -14.64
CA ASN A 161 -5.54 -11.32 -13.29
C ASN A 161 -4.65 -10.15 -12.81
N LYS A 162 -3.58 -9.79 -13.53
CA LYS A 162 -2.69 -8.68 -13.15
C LYS A 162 -3.46 -7.36 -13.03
N ALA A 163 -3.19 -6.62 -11.95
CA ALA A 163 -3.98 -5.50 -11.47
C ALA A 163 -3.85 -4.18 -12.27
N SER A 164 -3.14 -4.16 -13.40
CA SER A 164 -2.83 -2.93 -14.15
C SER A 164 -4.06 -2.25 -14.74
N THR A 165 -5.06 -3.01 -15.20
CA THR A 165 -6.35 -2.48 -15.72
C THR A 165 -7.08 -1.61 -14.70
N LYS A 166 -7.24 -2.11 -13.47
CA LYS A 166 -8.03 -1.43 -12.43
C LYS A 166 -7.46 -0.06 -12.07
N LYS A 167 -6.14 0.11 -12.09
CA LYS A 167 -5.50 1.40 -11.80
C LYS A 167 -5.71 2.41 -12.93
N LEU A 168 -5.57 1.98 -14.19
CA LEU A 168 -5.82 2.83 -15.35
C LEU A 168 -7.30 3.25 -15.42
N ASP A 169 -8.22 2.31 -15.20
CA ASP A 169 -9.66 2.59 -15.14
C ASP A 169 -9.99 3.57 -14.00
N ALA A 170 -9.36 3.41 -12.84
CA ALA A 170 -9.53 4.34 -11.72
C ALA A 170 -8.99 5.73 -12.07
N MET A 171 -7.80 5.83 -12.66
CA MET A 171 -7.20 7.09 -13.11
C MET A 171 -8.09 7.80 -14.13
N SER A 172 -8.59 7.08 -15.14
CA SER A 172 -9.47 7.63 -16.17
C SER A 172 -10.78 8.14 -15.58
N ARG A 173 -11.48 7.33 -14.77
CA ARG A 173 -12.75 7.72 -14.15
C ARG A 173 -12.63 8.86 -13.14
N GLN A 174 -11.51 8.94 -12.42
CA GLN A 174 -11.30 9.94 -11.37
C GLN A 174 -10.68 11.24 -11.89
N ARG A 175 -10.27 11.28 -13.15
CA ARG A 175 -9.80 12.50 -13.80
C ARG A 175 -10.98 13.47 -13.96
N GLY A 176 -11.13 14.38 -13.00
CA GLY A 176 -12.19 15.39 -13.00
C GLY A 176 -11.89 16.58 -13.91
N ALA A 177 -12.74 17.60 -13.81
CA ALA A 177 -12.54 18.88 -14.50
C ALA A 177 -11.14 19.47 -14.19
N GLY A 178 -10.45 19.88 -15.25
CA GLY A 178 -9.05 20.34 -15.20
C GLY A 178 -8.00 19.22 -15.29
N GLY A 179 -8.40 17.99 -15.57
CA GLY A 179 -7.47 16.88 -15.75
C GLY A 179 -6.87 16.35 -14.44
N ARG A 180 -7.54 16.56 -13.30
CA ARG A 180 -7.00 16.26 -11.96
C ARG A 180 -7.82 15.20 -11.24
N ALA A 181 -7.13 14.23 -10.65
CA ALA A 181 -7.69 13.30 -9.69
C ALA A 181 -7.58 13.87 -8.28
N ARG A 182 -8.73 14.20 -7.69
CA ARG A 182 -8.85 14.76 -6.33
C ARG A 182 -9.13 13.65 -5.32
N PHE A 183 -8.88 13.93 -4.04
CA PHE A 183 -9.15 13.00 -2.93
C PHE A 183 -8.51 11.63 -3.14
N GLN A 184 -7.17 11.63 -3.27
CA GLN A 184 -6.38 10.42 -3.56
C GLN A 184 -5.65 9.88 -2.33
N THR A 185 -5.66 10.60 -1.20
CA THR A 185 -5.21 10.10 0.10
C THR A 185 -6.27 10.35 1.16
N ARG A 186 -6.26 9.53 2.21
CA ARG A 186 -7.11 9.68 3.39
C ARG A 186 -6.22 10.05 4.57
N TYR A 187 -6.56 11.17 5.20
CA TYR A 187 -5.93 11.58 6.46
C TYR A 187 -6.17 10.53 7.55
N HIS A 188 -5.12 10.22 8.32
CA HIS A 188 -5.20 9.31 9.47
C HIS A 188 -5.91 7.98 9.17
N GLY A 189 -5.70 7.44 7.96
CA GLY A 189 -6.41 6.26 7.48
C GLY A 189 -5.90 4.94 8.03
N ALA A 190 -4.70 4.93 8.62
CA ALA A 190 -4.12 3.80 9.33
C ALA A 190 -4.17 4.04 10.85
N VAL A 191 -4.18 2.95 11.62
CA VAL A 191 -4.18 3.00 13.10
C VAL A 191 -2.93 3.72 13.65
N THR A 192 -1.82 3.70 12.90
CA THR A 192 -0.57 4.40 13.25
C THR A 192 -0.58 5.91 12.96
N GLY A 193 -1.71 6.47 12.53
CA GLY A 193 -1.83 7.87 12.10
C GLY A 193 -1.33 8.16 10.69
N ARG A 194 -0.72 7.17 10.02
CA ARG A 194 -0.29 7.31 8.61
C ARG A 194 -1.48 7.54 7.69
N GLU A 195 -1.25 8.34 6.65
CA GLU A 195 -2.17 8.42 5.52
C GLU A 195 -2.33 7.08 4.82
N THR A 196 -3.50 6.85 4.25
CA THR A 196 -3.73 5.72 3.35
C THR A 196 -4.10 6.21 1.96
N GLY A 197 -3.77 5.39 0.95
CA GLY A 197 -4.17 5.66 -0.41
C GLY A 197 -5.68 5.51 -0.58
N SER A 198 -6.25 6.31 -1.48
CA SER A 198 -7.62 6.14 -1.97
C SER A 198 -7.61 6.30 -3.49
N GLY A 199 -8.78 6.19 -4.12
CA GLY A 199 -8.89 6.35 -5.56
C GLY A 199 -8.08 5.31 -6.34
N PHE A 200 -7.14 5.75 -7.18
CA PHE A 200 -6.22 4.86 -7.91
C PHE A 200 -5.01 4.38 -7.07
N GLN A 201 -4.98 4.73 -5.78
CA GLN A 201 -3.95 4.32 -4.80
C GLN A 201 -2.54 4.84 -5.15
N PRO A 202 -2.31 6.17 -5.21
CA PRO A 202 -1.01 6.75 -5.57
C PRO A 202 0.14 6.31 -4.65
N LEU A 203 -0.16 6.02 -3.38
CA LEU A 203 0.84 5.57 -2.38
C LEU A 203 1.35 4.13 -2.65
N ASN A 204 0.68 3.37 -3.52
CA ASN A 204 1.03 1.99 -3.86
C ASN A 204 1.25 1.80 -5.37
N LEU A 205 1.85 2.78 -6.05
CA LEU A 205 2.26 2.64 -7.44
C LEU A 205 3.62 1.96 -7.56
N ASN A 206 3.78 1.09 -8.56
CA ASN A 206 5.04 0.43 -8.89
C ASN A 206 6.14 1.46 -9.12
N ARG A 207 7.37 1.13 -8.72
CA ARG A 207 8.52 2.05 -8.76
C ARG A 207 9.16 2.20 -10.15
N GLY A 208 8.61 1.55 -11.18
CA GLY A 208 9.20 1.47 -12.53
C GLY A 208 10.04 0.20 -12.72
N PHE A 209 10.68 0.07 -13.87
CA PHE A 209 11.74 -0.92 -14.10
C PHE A 209 13.08 -0.35 -13.65
N ASP A 210 13.84 -1.14 -12.88
CA ASP A 210 15.20 -0.78 -12.53
C ASP A 210 16.07 -0.73 -13.80
N GLY A 211 16.84 0.36 -13.95
CA GLY A 211 17.76 0.55 -15.08
C GLY A 211 17.13 1.03 -16.40
N MET A 212 15.82 1.24 -16.44
CA MET A 212 15.14 1.73 -17.64
C MET A 212 14.89 3.24 -17.59
N ASP A 213 15.08 3.92 -18.72
CA ASP A 213 14.70 5.32 -18.86
C ASP A 213 13.15 5.45 -18.88
N PRO A 214 12.55 6.17 -17.91
CA PRO A 214 11.12 6.46 -17.91
C PRO A 214 10.60 7.10 -19.20
N ALA A 215 11.40 7.95 -19.85
CA ALA A 215 11.02 8.62 -21.08
C ALA A 215 10.92 7.64 -22.26
N GLN A 216 11.80 6.64 -22.30
CA GLN A 216 11.71 5.54 -23.25
C GLN A 216 10.42 4.73 -23.05
N LEU A 217 10.15 4.27 -21.83
CA LEU A 217 8.97 3.44 -21.56
C LEU A 217 7.66 4.16 -21.90
N THR A 218 7.53 5.42 -21.51
CA THR A 218 6.33 6.22 -21.80
C THR A 218 6.13 6.49 -23.29
N ARG A 219 7.22 6.79 -24.02
CA ARG A 219 7.19 6.92 -25.48
C ARG A 219 6.79 5.60 -26.15
N ASP A 220 7.36 4.49 -25.72
CA ASP A 220 7.11 3.19 -26.33
C ASP A 220 5.65 2.75 -26.11
N ILE A 221 5.07 3.05 -24.94
CA ILE A 221 3.62 2.87 -24.68
C ILE A 221 2.77 3.77 -25.59
N SER A 222 3.23 4.97 -25.94
CA SER A 222 2.48 5.90 -26.80
C SER A 222 2.23 5.36 -28.22
N TYR A 223 2.99 4.36 -28.67
CA TYR A 223 2.76 3.69 -29.95
C TYR A 223 1.54 2.75 -29.96
N ARG A 224 0.97 2.45 -28.78
CA ARG A 224 -0.23 1.59 -28.62
C ARG A 224 -0.07 0.20 -29.25
N ASP A 225 1.13 -0.34 -29.28
CA ASP A 225 1.43 -1.66 -29.85
C ASP A 225 1.84 -2.65 -28.74
N ALA A 226 0.92 -3.56 -28.43
CA ALA A 226 1.16 -4.59 -27.41
C ALA A 226 2.25 -5.59 -27.82
N ALA A 227 2.32 -5.98 -29.10
CA ALA A 227 3.30 -6.95 -29.58
C ALA A 227 4.71 -6.35 -29.56
N TYR A 228 4.84 -5.06 -29.89
CA TYR A 228 6.08 -4.32 -29.74
C TYR A 228 6.58 -4.31 -28.29
N LEU A 229 5.69 -4.03 -27.32
CA LEU A 229 6.09 -4.05 -25.91
C LEU A 229 6.42 -5.47 -25.41
N ASP A 230 5.73 -6.50 -25.88
CA ASP A 230 6.10 -7.89 -25.55
C ASP A 230 7.49 -8.22 -26.08
N ALA A 231 7.83 -7.81 -27.30
CA ALA A 231 9.15 -8.06 -27.88
C ALA A 231 10.27 -7.31 -27.13
N LEU A 232 10.01 -6.08 -26.68
CA LEU A 232 11.03 -5.24 -26.04
C LEU A 232 11.16 -5.48 -24.54
N TYR A 233 10.05 -5.80 -23.87
CA TYR A 233 9.95 -5.86 -22.41
C TYR A 233 9.52 -7.24 -21.87
N GLY A 234 9.27 -8.21 -22.73
CA GLY A 234 8.83 -9.58 -22.39
C GLY A 234 7.35 -9.68 -22.02
N ASP A 235 6.79 -8.66 -21.36
CA ASP A 235 5.38 -8.59 -20.98
C ASP A 235 4.88 -7.14 -21.07
N ALA A 236 4.04 -6.86 -22.08
CA ALA A 236 3.44 -5.55 -22.29
C ALA A 236 2.58 -5.07 -21.10
N THR A 237 1.89 -5.97 -20.41
CA THR A 237 1.05 -5.64 -19.25
C THR A 237 1.92 -5.27 -18.04
N ALA A 238 3.02 -5.98 -17.84
CA ALA A 238 4.02 -5.63 -16.83
C ALA A 238 4.68 -4.28 -17.13
N ALA A 239 4.97 -4.01 -18.41
CA ALA A 239 5.54 -2.73 -18.84
C ALA A 239 4.60 -1.55 -18.57
N VAL A 240 3.32 -1.69 -18.90
CA VAL A 240 2.29 -0.71 -18.55
C VAL A 240 2.16 -0.55 -17.03
N ALA A 241 2.21 -1.64 -16.26
CA ALA A 241 2.15 -1.59 -14.80
C ALA A 241 3.36 -0.84 -14.19
N ALA A 242 4.55 -1.01 -14.77
CA ALA A 242 5.76 -0.30 -14.37
C ALA A 242 5.67 1.20 -14.67
N ALA A 243 4.97 1.59 -15.74
CA ALA A 243 4.79 2.98 -16.13
C ALA A 243 3.78 3.77 -15.27
N ALA A 244 3.07 3.12 -14.34
CA ALA A 244 1.91 3.70 -13.65
C ALA A 244 2.18 5.06 -12.95
N ARG A 245 3.40 5.32 -12.48
CA ARG A 245 3.77 6.61 -11.87
C ARG A 245 3.89 7.75 -12.88
N TYR A 246 4.22 7.45 -14.13
CA TYR A 246 4.51 8.44 -15.16
C TYR A 246 3.24 9.07 -15.75
N TRP A 247 2.08 8.49 -15.46
CA TRP A 247 0.78 9.08 -15.77
C TRP A 247 0.41 10.24 -14.84
N ILE A 248 1.17 10.45 -13.75
CA ILE A 248 1.07 11.65 -12.92
C ILE A 248 2.08 12.67 -13.44
N GLN A 249 1.59 13.77 -14.00
CA GLN A 249 2.43 14.80 -14.63
C GLN A 249 2.23 16.17 -13.98
N ALA A 250 3.24 17.01 -14.11
CA ALA A 250 3.05 18.44 -13.83
C ALA A 250 2.10 19.02 -14.87
N GLN A 251 1.17 19.87 -14.45
CA GLN A 251 0.38 20.66 -15.40
C GLN A 251 1.32 21.56 -16.24
N PRO A 252 1.01 21.86 -17.51
CA PRO A 252 1.82 22.76 -18.32
C PRO A 252 2.22 24.04 -17.58
N GLY A 253 3.50 24.42 -17.69
CA GLY A 253 4.10 25.55 -16.97
C GLY A 253 4.54 25.24 -15.53
N ASN A 254 4.34 24.02 -15.02
CA ASN A 254 4.73 23.63 -13.66
C ASN A 254 5.80 22.52 -13.67
N LYS A 255 6.39 22.28 -12.50
CA LYS A 255 7.29 21.16 -12.24
C LYS A 255 6.84 20.41 -10.99
N ILE A 256 7.04 19.09 -10.98
CA ILE A 256 6.92 18.28 -9.77
C ILE A 256 8.29 18.28 -9.09
N LEU A 257 8.32 18.63 -7.81
CA LEU A 257 9.48 18.49 -6.94
C LEU A 257 9.18 17.38 -5.93
N ALA A 258 10.12 16.46 -5.77
CA ALA A 258 10.02 15.38 -4.81
C ALA A 258 11.17 15.50 -3.80
N GLY A 259 10.83 15.39 -2.52
CA GLY A 259 11.77 15.23 -1.41
C GLY A 259 11.46 13.94 -0.67
N ASP A 260 12.49 13.26 -0.19
CA ASP A 260 12.37 12.01 0.57
C ASP A 260 13.20 12.12 1.84
N TYR A 261 12.67 11.61 2.96
CA TYR A 261 13.44 11.57 4.21
C TYR A 261 14.30 10.31 4.23
N VAL A 262 15.62 10.50 4.18
CA VAL A 262 16.58 9.40 4.16
C VAL A 262 16.56 8.65 5.48
N SER A 263 16.18 7.36 5.44
CA SER A 263 16.22 6.44 6.57
C SER A 263 15.44 6.93 7.81
N VAL A 264 14.35 7.67 7.60
CA VAL A 264 13.62 8.38 8.67
C VAL A 264 13.20 7.47 9.81
N GLU A 265 12.75 6.25 9.52
CA GLU A 265 12.40 5.27 10.54
C GLU A 265 13.58 4.93 11.47
N ALA A 266 14.75 4.67 10.89
CA ALA A 266 15.94 4.29 11.65
C ALA A 266 16.51 5.48 12.44
N VAL A 267 16.42 6.69 11.89
CA VAL A 267 16.83 7.94 12.55
C VAL A 267 15.94 8.21 13.76
N ILE A 268 14.62 8.23 13.57
CA ILE A 268 13.66 8.51 14.65
C ILE A 268 13.80 7.47 15.75
N LEU A 269 13.89 6.18 15.40
CA LEU A 269 14.07 5.11 16.38
C LEU A 269 15.36 5.28 17.20
N ALA A 270 16.48 5.58 16.55
CA ALA A 270 17.76 5.81 17.24
C ALA A 270 17.68 7.02 18.19
N CYS A 271 17.06 8.11 17.75
CA CYS A 271 16.85 9.31 18.57
C CYS A 271 15.95 9.03 19.78
N LEU A 272 14.80 8.37 19.59
CA LEU A 272 13.86 8.06 20.67
C LEU A 272 14.45 7.07 21.68
N ALA A 273 15.23 6.10 21.22
CA ALA A 273 15.88 5.12 22.09
C ALA A 273 17.14 5.66 22.78
N GLY A 274 17.75 6.73 22.26
CA GLY A 274 19.06 7.21 22.72
C GLY A 274 20.22 6.32 22.26
N GLU A 275 20.14 5.74 21.07
CA GLU A 275 21.20 4.88 20.50
C GLU A 275 22.32 5.74 19.88
N GLN A 276 23.21 6.24 20.74
CA GLN A 276 24.12 7.33 20.42
C GLN A 276 25.07 7.04 19.24
N TRP A 277 25.63 5.84 19.15
CA TRP A 277 26.53 5.50 18.05
C TRP A 277 25.84 5.61 16.69
N LYS A 278 24.55 5.24 16.63
CA LYS A 278 23.75 5.25 15.41
C LYS A 278 23.35 6.67 15.04
N ILE A 279 23.03 7.50 16.04
CA ILE A 279 22.82 8.94 15.87
C ILE A 279 24.07 9.60 15.28
N ASP A 280 25.25 9.28 15.83
CA ASP A 280 26.51 9.85 15.36
C ASP A 280 26.89 9.35 13.95
N ALA A 281 26.58 8.08 13.63
CA ALA A 281 26.72 7.56 12.27
C ALA A 281 25.84 8.35 11.27
N PHE A 282 24.59 8.64 11.61
CA PHE A 282 23.72 9.47 10.77
C PHE A 282 24.25 10.90 10.61
N ARG A 283 24.74 11.52 11.69
CA ARG A 283 25.37 12.87 11.63
C ARG A 283 26.60 12.89 10.72
N ALA A 284 27.37 11.82 10.71
CA ALA A 284 28.54 11.64 9.85
C ALA A 284 28.18 11.27 8.39
N GLY A 285 26.89 11.16 8.05
CA GLY A 285 26.45 10.79 6.70
C GLY A 285 26.67 9.31 6.35
N VAL A 286 26.85 8.45 7.35
CA VAL A 286 27.01 7.01 7.14
C VAL A 286 25.71 6.44 6.58
N LYS A 287 25.83 5.70 5.48
CA LYS A 287 24.71 5.00 4.86
C LYS A 287 24.42 3.72 5.64
N ILE A 288 23.53 3.81 6.61
CA ILE A 288 23.31 2.74 7.60
C ILE A 288 22.99 1.36 7.00
N TYR A 289 22.28 1.30 5.87
CA TYR A 289 21.96 0.01 5.21
C TYR A 289 23.19 -0.64 4.57
N GLU A 290 24.10 0.17 4.02
CA GLU A 290 25.37 -0.30 3.47
C GLU A 290 26.30 -0.73 4.61
N PHE A 291 26.34 0.05 5.69
CA PHE A 291 27.06 -0.31 6.92
C PHE A 291 26.57 -1.63 7.53
N MET A 292 25.25 -1.80 7.64
CA MET A 292 24.66 -3.03 8.16
C MET A 292 24.99 -4.23 7.24
N ALA A 293 24.98 -4.03 5.93
CA ALA A 293 25.38 -5.07 5.00
C ALA A 293 26.85 -5.46 5.16
N ASP A 294 27.77 -4.49 5.29
CA ASP A 294 29.18 -4.77 5.59
C ASP A 294 29.30 -5.64 6.86
N LYS A 295 28.51 -5.35 7.90
CA LYS A 295 28.47 -6.14 9.14
C LYS A 295 27.93 -7.56 8.93
N ILE A 296 26.81 -7.71 8.24
CA ILE A 296 26.18 -9.02 7.95
C ILE A 296 27.17 -9.94 7.25
N TYR A 297 27.88 -9.41 6.25
CA TYR A 297 28.80 -10.17 5.42
C TYR A 297 30.25 -10.14 5.90
N GLN A 298 30.53 -9.51 7.05
CA GLN A 298 31.87 -9.35 7.61
C GLN A 298 32.86 -8.73 6.63
N LEU A 299 32.39 -7.76 5.84
CA LEU A 299 33.19 -7.01 4.88
C LEU A 299 33.77 -5.74 5.51
N PRO A 300 34.88 -5.20 4.96
CA PRO A 300 35.41 -3.89 5.38
C PRO A 300 34.37 -2.78 5.21
N PHE A 301 34.43 -1.78 6.08
CA PHE A 301 33.54 -0.61 6.03
C PHE A 301 33.59 0.10 4.66
N GLY A 302 32.42 0.32 4.05
CA GLY A 302 32.26 1.01 2.77
C GLY A 302 32.37 0.09 1.55
N THR A 303 32.37 -1.24 1.74
CA THR A 303 32.47 -2.21 0.64
C THR A 303 31.14 -2.34 -0.11
N VAL A 304 30.05 -2.47 0.63
CA VAL A 304 28.71 -2.58 0.06
C VAL A 304 28.23 -1.22 -0.44
N THR A 305 27.83 -1.14 -1.72
CA THR A 305 27.16 0.03 -2.28
C THR A 305 25.96 -0.40 -3.10
N LYS A 306 25.02 0.52 -3.34
CA LYS A 306 23.88 0.27 -4.24
C LYS A 306 24.29 -0.22 -5.64
N LYS A 307 25.47 0.17 -6.14
CA LYS A 307 25.92 -0.19 -7.50
C LYS A 307 26.66 -1.53 -7.53
N THR A 308 27.45 -1.82 -6.50
CA THR A 308 28.36 -2.98 -6.48
C THR A 308 27.72 -4.20 -5.84
N HIS A 309 26.91 -4.01 -4.81
CA HIS A 309 26.37 -5.07 -3.95
C HIS A 309 24.88 -4.80 -3.65
N PRO A 310 24.02 -4.75 -4.69
CA PRO A 310 22.62 -4.34 -4.52
C PRO A 310 21.81 -5.33 -3.65
N GLN A 311 22.12 -6.62 -3.69
CA GLN A 311 21.42 -7.65 -2.91
C GLN A 311 21.84 -7.62 -1.44
N GLU A 312 23.15 -7.51 -1.17
CA GLU A 312 23.69 -7.40 0.19
C GLU A 312 23.20 -6.11 0.86
N ARG A 313 23.17 -4.99 0.11
CA ARG A 313 22.57 -3.74 0.59
C ARG A 313 21.09 -3.91 0.92
N GLN A 314 20.36 -4.71 0.14
CA GLN A 314 18.97 -5.02 0.43
C GLN A 314 18.84 -5.81 1.74
N ASP A 315 19.76 -6.74 2.03
CA ASP A 315 19.79 -7.45 3.31
C ASP A 315 20.09 -6.54 4.50
N GLY A 316 21.05 -5.61 4.36
CA GLY A 316 21.31 -4.60 5.37
C GLY A 316 20.08 -3.71 5.63
N LYS A 317 19.34 -3.36 4.59
CA LYS A 317 18.06 -2.63 4.72
C LYS A 317 16.98 -3.49 5.37
N THR A 318 16.86 -4.75 4.99
CA THR A 318 15.87 -5.68 5.56
C THR A 318 16.12 -5.86 7.05
N GLY A 319 17.38 -6.08 7.48
CA GLY A 319 17.71 -6.23 8.90
C GLY A 319 17.35 -4.98 9.72
N GLU A 320 17.72 -3.80 9.22
CA GLU A 320 17.40 -2.53 9.88
C GLU A 320 15.89 -2.31 10.08
N LEU A 321 15.07 -2.62 9.07
CA LEU A 321 13.62 -2.43 9.12
C LEU A 321 12.88 -3.56 9.86
N ALA A 322 13.34 -4.80 9.71
CA ALA A 322 12.73 -5.96 10.34
C ALA A 322 12.98 -5.97 11.84
N PHE A 323 14.21 -5.67 12.28
CA PHE A 323 14.60 -5.85 13.68
C PHE A 323 14.37 -4.62 14.55
N GLY A 324 14.30 -3.41 13.97
CA GLY A 324 14.10 -2.16 14.71
C GLY A 324 12.79 -2.07 15.53
N TYR A 325 11.79 -2.88 15.19
CA TYR A 325 10.47 -2.86 15.82
C TYR A 325 10.13 -4.20 16.48
N GLN A 326 11.06 -4.75 17.27
CA GLN A 326 10.99 -6.06 17.94
C GLN A 326 10.85 -7.28 17.01
N GLY A 327 10.90 -7.09 15.69
CA GLY A 327 10.78 -8.19 14.74
C GLY A 327 11.96 -9.18 14.81
N ALA A 328 11.74 -10.33 14.20
CA ALA A 328 12.70 -11.44 14.09
C ALA A 328 12.51 -12.13 12.73
N LEU A 329 12.63 -13.47 12.67
CA LEU A 329 12.50 -14.26 11.45
C LEU A 329 11.26 -13.91 10.61
N GLY A 330 10.06 -13.97 11.21
CA GLY A 330 8.83 -13.66 10.48
C GLY A 330 8.73 -12.21 10.00
N ALA A 331 9.45 -11.27 10.61
CA ALA A 331 9.50 -9.89 10.12
C ALA A 331 10.43 -9.78 8.91
N TRP A 332 11.59 -10.47 8.93
CA TRP A 332 12.48 -10.57 7.78
C TRP A 332 11.78 -11.20 6.58
N LEU A 333 11.11 -12.34 6.78
CA LEU A 333 10.43 -13.08 5.70
C LEU A 333 9.31 -12.27 5.01
N LYS A 334 8.73 -11.27 5.69
CA LYS A 334 7.78 -10.33 5.07
C LYS A 334 8.44 -9.34 4.09
N PHE A 335 9.73 -9.06 4.27
CA PHE A 335 10.50 -8.22 3.37
C PHE A 335 11.21 -9.03 2.29
N ASP A 336 11.68 -10.22 2.65
CA ASP A 336 12.37 -11.12 1.75
C ASP A 336 12.10 -12.59 2.12
N SER A 337 11.26 -13.23 1.30
CA SER A 337 10.94 -14.65 1.36
C SER A 337 11.63 -15.44 0.23
N SER A 338 12.65 -14.87 -0.43
CA SER A 338 13.25 -15.49 -1.62
C SER A 338 14.14 -16.71 -1.33
N GLY A 339 14.28 -17.13 -0.07
CA GLY A 339 15.14 -18.24 0.34
C GLY A 339 16.65 -17.97 0.23
N ARG A 340 17.09 -16.72 0.02
CA ARG A 340 18.53 -16.38 -0.06
C ARG A 340 19.30 -16.61 1.24
N HIS A 341 18.61 -16.59 2.37
CA HIS A 341 19.15 -16.87 3.70
C HIS A 341 18.32 -17.96 4.35
N SER A 342 18.96 -18.89 5.05
CA SER A 342 18.24 -19.87 5.88
C SER A 342 17.66 -19.18 7.12
N ASP A 343 16.64 -19.80 7.71
CA ASP A 343 16.00 -19.31 8.94
C ASP A 343 17.02 -19.14 10.08
N GLU A 344 17.96 -20.08 10.22
CA GLU A 344 19.03 -20.01 11.22
C GLU A 344 19.91 -18.80 10.98
N ARG A 345 20.28 -18.54 9.72
CA ARG A 345 21.11 -17.40 9.36
C ARG A 345 20.41 -16.07 9.67
N ILE A 346 19.12 -15.97 9.38
CA ILE A 346 18.32 -14.79 9.70
C ILE A 346 18.27 -14.56 11.22
N ILE A 347 18.11 -15.64 12.00
CA ILE A 347 18.12 -15.58 13.47
C ILE A 347 19.47 -15.10 14.01
N GLU A 348 20.59 -15.57 13.44
CA GLU A 348 21.93 -15.10 13.80
C GLU A 348 22.10 -13.60 13.55
N ILE A 349 21.68 -13.14 12.36
CA ILE A 349 21.73 -11.71 12.00
C ILE A 349 20.88 -10.88 12.98
N CYS A 350 19.68 -11.35 13.32
CA CYS A 350 18.81 -10.70 14.31
C CYS A 350 19.50 -10.57 15.68
N LYS A 351 20.15 -11.64 16.17
CA LYS A 351 20.88 -11.61 17.45
C LYS A 351 22.05 -10.64 17.41
N ALA A 352 22.84 -10.64 16.33
CA ALA A 352 23.94 -9.71 16.15
C ALA A 352 23.45 -8.25 16.12
N TRP A 353 22.38 -7.98 15.38
CA TRP A 353 21.77 -6.65 15.33
C TRP A 353 21.34 -6.18 16.73
N ARG A 354 20.63 -7.03 17.49
CA ARG A 354 20.19 -6.68 18.86
C ARG A 354 21.35 -6.40 19.81
N ALA A 355 22.45 -7.15 19.68
CA ALA A 355 23.65 -6.94 20.49
C ALA A 355 24.33 -5.59 20.20
N GLU A 356 24.26 -5.09 18.96
CA GLU A 356 24.81 -3.78 18.55
C GLU A 356 23.86 -2.61 18.88
N HIS A 357 22.59 -2.88 19.22
CA HIS A 357 21.56 -1.87 19.50
C HIS A 357 20.92 -2.01 20.90
N PRO A 358 21.71 -2.02 21.99
CA PRO A 358 21.20 -2.30 23.33
C PRO A 358 20.21 -1.24 23.85
N ASN A 359 20.34 0.03 23.44
CA ASN A 359 19.42 1.07 23.89
C ASN A 359 18.08 0.97 23.18
N ILE A 360 18.07 0.59 21.89
CA ILE A 360 16.83 0.28 21.17
C ILE A 360 16.12 -0.92 21.81
N VAL A 361 16.85 -2.00 22.10
CA VAL A 361 16.27 -3.19 22.74
C VAL A 361 15.69 -2.85 24.11
N ARG A 362 16.39 -2.04 24.92
CA ARG A 362 15.87 -1.58 26.21
C ARG A 362 14.64 -0.69 26.04
N PHE A 363 14.65 0.21 25.06
CA PHE A 363 13.54 1.13 24.81
C PHE A 363 12.23 0.40 24.51
N TRP A 364 12.28 -0.71 23.76
CA TRP A 364 11.12 -1.57 23.52
C TRP A 364 10.44 -2.08 24.80
N TYR A 365 11.23 -2.59 25.75
CA TYR A 365 10.70 -3.09 27.01
C TYR A 365 10.22 -1.94 27.89
N ASN A 366 10.94 -0.81 27.91
CA ASN A 366 10.51 0.37 28.64
C ASN A 366 9.15 0.89 28.15
N LEU A 367 8.89 0.88 26.83
CA LEU A 367 7.58 1.25 26.28
C LEU A 367 6.47 0.31 26.79
N GLN A 368 6.73 -0.99 26.79
CA GLN A 368 5.78 -1.99 27.29
C GLN A 368 5.53 -1.81 28.79
N GLU A 369 6.57 -1.62 29.59
CA GLU A 369 6.47 -1.41 31.03
C GLU A 369 5.69 -0.13 31.35
N ALA A 370 5.98 0.98 30.65
CA ALA A 370 5.26 2.25 30.83
C ALA A 370 3.77 2.11 30.48
N ALA A 371 3.45 1.44 29.37
CA ALA A 371 2.07 1.17 28.98
C ALA A 371 1.33 0.31 30.02
N ILE A 372 1.95 -0.76 30.50
CA ILE A 372 1.38 -1.63 31.55
C ILE A 372 1.18 -0.83 32.86
N ALA A 373 2.15 0.00 33.23
CA ALA A 373 2.08 0.80 34.43
C ALA A 373 0.91 1.81 34.37
N ALA A 374 0.71 2.48 33.23
CA ALA A 374 -0.42 3.40 33.03
C ALA A 374 -1.77 2.70 33.22
N VAL A 375 -1.94 1.50 32.67
CA VAL A 375 -3.17 0.71 32.83
C VAL A 375 -3.35 0.21 34.26
N THR A 376 -2.26 -0.21 34.92
CA THR A 376 -2.32 -0.79 36.27
C THR A 376 -2.57 0.28 37.34
N TYR A 377 -2.02 1.48 37.14
CA TYR A 377 -2.03 2.59 38.09
C TYR A 377 -2.52 3.87 37.39
N PRO A 378 -3.81 3.97 37.06
CA PRO A 378 -4.35 5.14 36.37
C PRO A 378 -4.23 6.42 37.20
N GLY A 379 -4.17 7.57 36.52
CA GLY A 379 -4.04 8.91 37.15
C GLY A 379 -2.63 9.49 37.16
N ALA A 380 -1.65 8.80 36.56
CA ALA A 380 -0.30 9.29 36.35
C ALA A 380 0.18 9.02 34.91
N ILE A 381 1.16 9.80 34.45
CA ILE A 381 1.84 9.61 33.17
C ILE A 381 3.11 8.80 33.41
N TYR A 382 3.27 7.71 32.69
CA TYR A 382 4.44 6.84 32.73
C TYR A 382 5.29 7.02 31.48
N HIS A 383 6.56 7.36 31.64
CA HIS A 383 7.44 7.71 30.54
C HIS A 383 8.42 6.58 30.18
N ALA A 384 8.58 6.37 28.89
CA ALA A 384 9.71 5.68 28.28
C ALA A 384 10.45 6.70 27.40
N ASN A 385 11.56 7.24 27.91
CA ASN A 385 12.27 8.37 27.30
C ASN A 385 11.29 9.53 27.01
N ALA A 386 11.15 9.94 25.75
CA ALA A 386 10.30 11.04 25.31
C ALA A 386 8.82 10.64 25.08
N ILE A 387 8.46 9.36 25.22
CA ILE A 387 7.09 8.88 25.03
C ILE A 387 6.42 8.67 26.39
N GLY A 388 5.23 9.22 26.57
CA GLY A 388 4.41 9.02 27.77
C GLY A 388 3.23 8.07 27.50
N PHE A 389 2.73 7.43 28.56
CA PHE A 389 1.49 6.66 28.54
C PHE A 389 0.62 7.06 29.74
N GLU A 390 -0.68 7.19 29.50
CA GLU A 390 -1.67 7.49 30.53
C GLU A 390 -3.02 6.84 30.19
N ILE A 391 -3.92 6.77 31.17
CA ILE A 391 -5.33 6.48 30.92
C ILE A 391 -6.08 7.80 30.81
N GLN A 392 -6.64 8.06 29.63
CA GLN A 392 -7.57 9.16 29.41
C GLN A 392 -8.98 8.58 29.25
N ASP A 393 -9.86 8.93 30.19
CA ASP A 393 -11.19 8.34 30.33
C ASP A 393 -11.14 6.81 30.47
N GLU A 394 -11.48 6.07 29.41
CA GLU A 394 -11.45 4.60 29.37
C GLU A 394 -10.33 4.06 28.45
N TRP A 395 -9.49 4.94 27.89
CA TRP A 395 -8.53 4.59 26.84
C TRP A 395 -7.09 4.73 27.32
N LEU A 396 -6.24 3.76 26.93
CA LEU A 396 -4.80 3.92 26.99
C LEU A 396 -4.35 4.90 25.91
N SER A 397 -3.84 6.05 26.33
CA SER A 397 -3.31 7.10 25.47
C SER A 397 -1.78 7.03 25.44
N MET A 398 -1.21 7.23 24.25
CA MET A 398 0.24 7.38 24.05
C MET A 398 0.54 8.84 23.71
N ILE A 399 1.36 9.48 24.54
CA ILE A 399 1.82 10.85 24.38
C ILE A 399 3.11 10.83 23.56
N LEU A 400 3.04 11.38 22.35
CA LEU A 400 4.19 11.53 21.46
C LEU A 400 5.06 12.74 21.88
N PRO A 401 6.36 12.78 21.50
CA PRO A 401 7.27 13.87 21.85
C PRO A 401 6.85 15.28 21.41
#